data_AF-A0A2V7F542-F1
#
_entry.id   AF-A0A2V7F542-F1
#
_cell.length_a   1.000
_cell.length_b   1.000
_cell.length_c   1.000
_cell.angle_alpha   90.00
_cell.angle_beta   90.00
_cell.angle_gamma   90.00
#
_symmetry.space_group_name_H-M   'P 1'
#
loop_
_entity.id
_entity.type
_entity.pdbx_description
1 polymer ?
#
loop_
_entity_poly.entity_id
_entity_poly.type
_entity_poly.pdbx_seq_one_letter_code
_entity_poly.pdbx_strand_id
1 'polypeptide(L)'
;MQTKPFDHIYLRDLFTPAYYAKLLAMLPATRPYRELRHRQGIRAADERSARRKFHLFPEHIMLLPAPQRAFWRELSRHLRSSDLQAAFKRRFQGALERRFGKSIDALRIYPVPMLLRDLGGYGSASMATR
;
A
#
# COMPACT_ATOMS: atom_id res chain seq x y z
N MET A 1 25.45 -10.86 9.61
CA MET A 1 24.34 -10.33 10.44
C MET A 1 24.00 -8.92 9.96
N GLN A 2 22.83 -8.70 9.35
CA GLN A 2 22.38 -7.35 8.99
C GLN A 2 21.12 -7.06 9.82
N THR A 3 21.29 -6.29 10.90
CA THR A 3 20.30 -6.07 11.96
C THR A 3 19.50 -4.78 11.79
N LYS A 4 19.69 -4.04 10.70
CA LYS A 4 18.89 -2.84 10.40
C LYS A 4 17.80 -3.20 9.38
N PRO A 5 16.52 -2.85 9.63
CA PRO A 5 15.49 -2.96 8.61
C PRO A 5 15.92 -2.20 7.35
N PHE A 6 15.48 -2.68 6.18
CA PHE A 6 15.70 -1.98 4.92
C PHE A 6 15.21 -0.52 5.03
N ASP A 7 15.78 0.38 4.24
CA ASP A 7 15.38 1.79 4.26
C ASP A 7 13.86 1.92 4.06
N HIS A 8 13.18 2.50 5.05
CA HIS A 8 11.73 2.68 5.07
C HIS A 8 11.35 4.02 5.70
N ILE A 9 10.09 4.41 5.49
CA ILE A 9 9.47 5.58 6.12
C ILE A 9 8.37 5.08 7.05
N TYR A 10 8.39 5.55 8.29
CA TYR A 10 7.28 5.41 9.23
C TYR A 10 6.62 6.77 9.40
N LEU A 11 5.30 6.82 9.22
CA LEU A 11 4.49 8.02 9.39
C LEU A 11 3.52 7.78 10.56
N ARG A 12 3.47 8.74 11.49
CA ARG A 12 2.52 8.75 12.60
C ARG A 12 1.68 10.02 12.51
N ASP A 13 0.40 9.93 12.88
CA ASP A 13 -0.52 11.07 12.95
C ASP A 13 -0.57 11.89 11.65
N LEU A 14 -0.46 11.20 10.51
CA LEU A 14 -0.41 11.82 9.18
C LEU A 14 -1.68 12.62 8.85
N PHE A 15 -2.82 12.18 9.39
CA PHE A 15 -4.12 12.79 9.15
C PHE A 15 -4.70 13.31 10.46
N THR A 16 -5.42 14.42 10.40
CA THR A 16 -6.22 14.88 11.54
C THR A 16 -7.25 13.80 11.93
N PRO A 17 -7.67 13.71 13.20
CA PRO A 17 -8.65 12.71 13.63
C PRO A 17 -9.94 12.74 12.80
N ALA A 18 -10.44 13.94 12.49
CA ALA A 18 -11.63 14.12 11.65
C ALA A 18 -11.43 13.60 10.22
N TYR A 19 -10.27 13.87 9.61
CA TYR A 19 -9.95 13.36 8.28
C TYR A 19 -9.77 11.84 8.28
N TYR A 20 -9.13 11.28 9.30
CA TYR A 20 -8.95 9.85 9.45
C TYR A 20 -10.30 9.12 9.61
N ALA A 21 -11.21 9.66 10.42
CA ALA A 21 -12.57 9.13 10.55
C ALA A 21 -13.32 9.14 9.20
N LYS A 22 -13.21 10.24 8.43
CA LYS A 22 -13.76 10.33 7.08
C LYS A 22 -13.14 9.31 6.12
N LEU A 23 -11.82 9.11 6.19
CA LEU A 23 -11.10 8.11 5.39
C LEU A 23 -11.64 6.70 5.67
N LEU A 24 -11.82 6.34 6.94
CA LEU A 24 -12.38 5.05 7.35
C LEU A 24 -13.82 4.88 6.85
N ALA A 25 -14.66 5.90 6.98
CA ALA A 25 -16.05 5.88 6.49
C ALA A 25 -16.14 5.74 4.95
N MET A 26 -15.11 6.19 4.22
CA MET A 26 -15.04 6.11 2.77
C MET A 26 -14.40 4.82 2.25
N LEU A 27 -13.93 3.90 3.11
CA LEU A 27 -13.36 2.64 2.67
C LEU A 27 -14.35 1.87 1.77
N PRO A 28 -13.92 1.39 0.59
CA PRO A 28 -14.77 0.56 -0.24
C PRO A 28 -15.19 -0.73 0.47
N ALA A 29 -16.33 -1.28 0.07
CA ALA A 29 -16.71 -2.63 0.47
C ALA A 29 -15.64 -3.65 0.04
N THR A 30 -15.64 -4.87 0.59
CA THR A 30 -14.64 -5.90 0.24
C THR A 30 -14.74 -6.36 -1.22
N ARG A 31 -15.94 -6.31 -1.84
CA ARG A 31 -16.21 -6.87 -3.18
C ARG A 31 -15.30 -6.30 -4.28
N PRO A 32 -15.07 -4.98 -4.38
CA PRO A 32 -14.09 -4.41 -5.33
C PRO A 32 -12.63 -4.84 -5.13
N TYR A 33 -12.25 -5.36 -3.96
CA TYR A 33 -10.88 -5.77 -3.72
C TYR A 33 -10.58 -7.12 -4.40
N ARG A 34 -9.48 -7.17 -5.15
CA ARG A 34 -8.96 -8.38 -5.79
C ARG A 34 -7.99 -9.10 -4.87
N GLU A 35 -7.84 -10.41 -5.06
CA GLU A 35 -6.86 -11.19 -4.30
C GLU A 35 -5.45 -10.67 -4.53
N LEU A 36 -4.69 -10.49 -3.44
CA LEU A 36 -3.25 -10.28 -3.52
C LEU A 36 -2.58 -11.65 -3.59
N ARG A 37 -2.51 -12.24 -4.79
CA ARG A 37 -1.78 -13.50 -5.01
C ARG A 37 -0.28 -13.24 -4.95
N HIS A 38 0.33 -13.55 -3.81
CA HIS A 38 1.78 -13.59 -3.64
C HIS A 38 2.16 -15.01 -3.24
N ARG A 39 3.23 -15.57 -3.83
CA ARG A 39 3.63 -16.98 -3.67
C ARG A 39 3.84 -17.43 -2.20
N GLN A 40 4.06 -16.46 -1.30
CA GLN A 40 4.27 -16.63 0.15
C GLN A 40 3.02 -16.32 1.02
N GLY A 41 1.87 -16.00 0.41
CA GLY A 41 0.62 -15.62 1.12
C GLY A 41 -0.60 -16.44 0.69
N ILE A 42 -0.36 -17.54 -0.01
CA ILE A 42 -1.37 -18.53 -0.40
C ILE A 42 -1.63 -19.40 0.83
N ARG A 43 -2.89 -19.50 1.29
CA ARG A 43 -3.26 -20.48 2.30
C ARG A 43 -3.09 -21.87 1.70
N ALA A 44 -2.26 -22.72 2.31
CA ALA A 44 -2.00 -24.08 1.85
C ALA A 44 -3.25 -24.98 1.81
N ALA A 45 -4.32 -24.60 2.51
CA ALA A 45 -5.57 -25.36 2.57
C ALA A 45 -6.52 -25.09 1.38
N ASP A 46 -6.63 -23.84 0.90
CA ASP A 46 -7.70 -23.42 -0.03
C ASP A 46 -7.22 -22.58 -1.23
N GLU A 47 -5.90 -22.41 -1.41
CA GLU A 47 -5.28 -21.58 -2.47
C GLU A 47 -5.66 -20.08 -2.51
N ARG A 48 -6.48 -19.60 -1.56
CA ARG A 48 -6.93 -18.21 -1.50
C ARG A 48 -5.98 -17.34 -0.67
N SER A 49 -5.77 -16.10 -1.13
CA SER A 49 -4.96 -15.12 -0.41
C SER A 49 -5.70 -14.58 0.81
N ALA A 50 -5.02 -14.53 1.97
CA ALA A 50 -5.54 -13.89 3.18
C ALA A 50 -5.63 -12.35 3.05
N ARG A 51 -5.03 -11.77 2.00
CA ARG A 51 -5.02 -10.32 1.76
C ARG A 51 -5.69 -10.00 0.44
N ARG A 52 -6.51 -8.96 0.45
CA ARG A 52 -7.05 -8.36 -0.76
C ARG A 52 -6.50 -6.96 -0.97
N LYS A 53 -6.40 -6.56 -2.23
CA LYS A 53 -5.91 -5.25 -2.65
C LYS A 53 -6.94 -4.52 -3.51
N PHE A 54 -6.97 -3.21 -3.37
CA PHE A 54 -7.70 -2.31 -4.26
C PHE A 54 -6.73 -1.21 -4.72
N HIS A 55 -6.44 -1.17 -6.02
CA HIS A 55 -5.56 -0.14 -6.58
C HIS A 55 -6.28 1.20 -6.64
N LEU A 56 -5.61 2.27 -6.22
CA LEU A 56 -6.14 3.63 -6.26
C LEU A 56 -5.79 4.31 -7.61
N PHE A 57 -6.03 3.62 -8.72
CA PHE A 57 -5.91 4.18 -10.07
C PHE A 57 -7.29 4.63 -10.59
N PRO A 58 -7.35 5.62 -11.52
CA PRO A 58 -8.61 6.19 -12.01
C PRO A 58 -9.62 5.14 -12.47
N GLU A 59 -9.19 4.15 -13.23
CA GLU A 59 -10.03 3.08 -13.78
C GLU A 59 -10.68 2.20 -12.71
N HIS A 60 -10.01 2.02 -11.56
CA HIS A 60 -10.55 1.27 -10.43
C HIS A 60 -11.45 2.15 -9.56
N ILE A 61 -11.04 3.40 -9.33
CA ILE A 61 -11.79 4.38 -8.53
C ILE A 61 -13.14 4.73 -9.19
N MET A 62 -13.20 4.74 -10.53
CA MET A 62 -14.43 5.00 -11.27
C MET A 62 -15.57 4.02 -10.94
N LEU A 63 -15.24 2.80 -10.49
CA LEU A 63 -16.20 1.77 -10.13
C LEU A 63 -16.84 1.98 -8.75
N LEU A 64 -16.36 2.95 -7.97
CA LEU A 64 -16.88 3.23 -6.63
C LEU A 64 -18.16 4.10 -6.68
N PRO A 65 -19.02 4.00 -5.65
CA PRO A 65 -20.12 4.95 -5.45
C PRO A 65 -19.63 6.40 -5.48
N ALA A 66 -20.47 7.32 -5.96
CA ALA A 66 -20.12 8.73 -6.15
C ALA A 66 -19.36 9.40 -4.97
N PRO A 67 -19.80 9.28 -3.70
CA PRO A 67 -19.07 9.90 -2.58
C PRO A 67 -17.67 9.30 -2.37
N GLN A 68 -17.55 7.98 -2.43
CA GLN A 68 -16.25 7.30 -2.31
C GLN A 68 -15.34 7.65 -3.49
N ARG A 69 -15.87 7.66 -4.71
CA ARG A 69 -15.14 8.01 -5.92
C ARG A 69 -14.54 9.41 -5.84
N ALA A 70 -15.31 10.39 -5.39
CA ALA A 70 -14.82 11.76 -5.23
C ALA A 70 -13.66 11.82 -4.22
N PHE A 71 -13.84 11.22 -3.05
CA PHE A 71 -12.82 11.16 -1.99
C PHE A 71 -11.53 10.47 -2.44
N TRP A 72 -11.63 9.25 -2.97
CA TRP A 72 -10.45 8.47 -3.36
C TRP A 72 -9.74 9.03 -4.59
N ARG A 73 -10.45 9.69 -5.51
CA ARG A 73 -9.84 10.38 -6.64
C ARG A 73 -8.94 11.52 -6.19
N GLU A 74 -9.39 12.30 -5.22
CA GLU A 74 -8.61 13.40 -4.65
C GLU A 74 -7.36 12.88 -3.93
N LEU A 75 -7.52 11.91 -3.02
CA LEU A 75 -6.38 11.34 -2.29
C LEU A 75 -5.38 10.64 -3.24
N SER A 76 -5.88 9.90 -4.23
CA SER A 76 -5.04 9.26 -5.27
C SER A 76 -4.20 10.27 -6.05
N ARG A 77 -4.73 11.46 -6.35
CA ARG A 77 -3.98 12.52 -7.03
C ARG A 77 -2.77 12.95 -6.20
N HIS A 78 -2.94 13.13 -4.89
CA HIS A 78 -1.84 13.50 -3.99
C HIS A 78 -0.80 12.37 -3.86
N LEU A 79 -1.25 11.12 -3.71
CA LEU A 79 -0.37 9.95 -3.60
C LEU A 79 0.42 9.65 -4.88
N ARG A 80 -0.05 10.15 -6.03
CA ARG A 80 0.62 10.01 -7.33
C ARG A 80 1.25 11.33 -7.82
N SER A 81 1.35 12.33 -6.96
CA SER A 81 1.94 13.62 -7.31
C SER A 81 3.44 13.51 -7.59
N SER A 82 3.94 14.37 -8.48
CA SER A 82 5.37 14.55 -8.73
C SER A 82 6.12 14.94 -7.46
N ASP A 83 5.51 15.74 -6.60
CA ASP A 83 6.13 16.24 -5.37
C ASP A 83 6.40 15.10 -4.39
N LEU A 84 5.41 14.23 -4.18
CA LEU A 84 5.60 13.05 -3.35
C LEU A 84 6.63 12.10 -3.98
N GLN A 85 6.59 11.89 -5.30
CA GLN A 85 7.59 11.09 -5.99
C GLN A 85 9.01 11.65 -5.81
N ALA A 86 9.20 12.95 -5.93
CA ALA A 86 10.49 13.62 -5.74
C ALA A 86 10.96 13.49 -4.28
N ALA A 87 10.06 13.65 -3.30
CA ALA A 87 10.36 13.44 -1.89
C ALA A 87 10.81 11.99 -1.62
N PHE A 88 10.15 10.99 -2.22
CA PHE A 88 10.56 9.59 -2.14
C PHE A 88 11.94 9.36 -2.78
N LYS A 89 12.19 9.90 -3.98
CA LYS A 89 13.51 9.80 -4.64
C LYS A 89 14.61 10.35 -3.75
N ARG A 90 14.43 11.55 -3.20
CA ARG A 90 15.39 12.19 -2.28
C ARG A 90 15.61 11.37 -1.01
N ARG A 91 14.53 10.87 -0.38
CA ARG A 91 14.62 10.10 0.87
C ARG A 91 15.36 8.78 0.70
N PHE A 92 15.27 8.15 -0.47
CA PHE A 92 15.81 6.82 -0.75
C PHE A 92 16.97 6.82 -1.75
N GLN A 93 17.55 7.98 -2.08
CA GLN A 93 18.57 8.12 -3.11
C GLN A 93 19.69 7.09 -2.97
N GLY A 94 20.42 7.08 -1.85
CA GLY A 94 21.54 6.16 -1.66
C GLY A 94 21.15 4.67 -1.62
N ALA A 95 19.90 4.34 -1.30
CA ALA A 95 19.40 2.96 -1.35
C ALA A 95 19.10 2.53 -2.79
N LEU A 96 18.43 3.41 -3.54
CA LEU A 96 18.03 3.18 -4.92
C LEU A 96 19.23 3.14 -5.86
N GLU A 97 20.16 4.10 -5.73
CA GLU A 97 21.36 4.16 -6.57
C GLU A 97 22.24 2.93 -6.37
N ARG A 98 22.46 2.51 -5.11
CA ARG A 98 23.21 1.29 -4.79
C ARG A 98 22.52 0.04 -5.32
N ARG A 99 21.18 -0.03 -5.26
CA ARG A 99 20.43 -1.19 -5.74
C ARG A 99 20.45 -1.33 -7.26
N PHE A 100 20.37 -0.20 -7.98
CA PHE A 100 20.19 -0.20 -9.43
C PHE A 100 21.45 0.18 -10.22
N GLY A 101 22.52 0.62 -9.54
CA GLY A 101 23.79 1.01 -10.16
C GLY A 101 23.67 2.24 -11.08
N LYS A 102 22.68 3.10 -10.85
CA LYS A 102 22.36 4.27 -11.68
C LYS A 102 22.06 5.47 -10.79
N SER A 103 22.36 6.67 -11.28
CA SER A 103 21.93 7.92 -10.63
C SER A 103 20.41 7.92 -10.43
N ILE A 104 19.96 8.47 -9.31
CA ILE A 104 18.55 8.63 -8.97
C ILE A 104 17.78 9.38 -10.06
N ASP A 105 18.41 10.29 -10.79
CA ASP A 105 17.79 11.07 -11.87
C ASP A 105 17.46 10.20 -13.09
N ALA A 106 18.25 9.16 -13.35
CA ALA A 106 18.01 8.21 -14.44
C ALA A 106 16.94 7.15 -14.08
N LEU A 107 16.53 7.06 -12.81
CA LEU A 107 15.53 6.08 -12.36
C LEU A 107 14.10 6.59 -12.61
N ARG A 108 13.34 5.77 -13.35
CA ARG A 108 11.87 5.94 -13.49
C ARG A 108 11.19 5.21 -12.33
N ILE A 109 10.48 5.96 -11.50
CA ILE A 109 9.66 5.42 -10.39
C ILE A 109 8.20 5.70 -10.72
N TYR A 110 7.32 4.75 -10.43
CA TYR A 110 5.90 4.89 -10.65
C TYR A 110 5.15 4.68 -9.33
N PRO A 111 4.37 5.66 -8.85
CA PRO A 111 3.60 5.51 -7.64
C PRO A 111 2.45 4.51 -7.87
N VAL A 112 2.38 3.48 -7.03
CA VAL A 112 1.32 2.46 -7.07
C VAL A 112 0.54 2.50 -5.74
N PRO A 113 -0.35 3.49 -5.54
CA PRO A 113 -1.15 3.57 -4.33
C PRO A 113 -2.20 2.46 -4.31
N MET A 114 -2.37 1.81 -3.15
CA MET A 114 -3.36 0.76 -2.97
C MET A 114 -3.87 0.70 -1.54
N LEU A 115 -5.10 0.24 -1.37
CA LEU A 115 -5.65 -0.19 -0.10
C LEU A 115 -5.42 -1.68 0.05
N LEU A 116 -4.92 -2.09 1.20
CA LEU A 116 -4.80 -3.49 1.59
C LEU A 116 -5.85 -3.79 2.66
N ARG A 117 -6.58 -4.88 2.48
CA ARG A 117 -7.52 -5.41 3.46
C ARG A 117 -7.06 -6.80 3.87
N ASP A 118 -6.80 -6.96 5.15
CA ASP A 118 -6.61 -8.28 5.76
C ASP A 118 -7.98 -8.89 6.04
N LEU A 119 -8.15 -10.18 5.73
CA LEU A 119 -9.38 -10.93 5.98
C LEU A 119 -9.24 -11.87 7.19
N GLY A 120 -8.17 -11.72 7.98
CA GLY A 120 -7.81 -12.65 9.05
C GLY A 120 -7.14 -13.92 8.50
N GLY A 121 -6.57 -14.73 9.38
CA GLY A 121 -5.93 -16.01 9.00
C GLY A 121 -4.42 -15.98 8.82
N TYR A 122 -3.73 -14.93 9.28
CA TYR A 122 -2.41 -15.15 9.88
C TYR A 122 -2.64 -15.86 11.21
N GLY A 123 -2.93 -17.16 11.14
CA GLY A 123 -2.78 -18.03 12.28
C GLY A 123 -1.30 -18.04 12.61
N SER A 124 -0.93 -17.44 13.72
CA SER A 124 0.26 -17.85 14.46
C SER A 124 0.29 -19.37 14.46
N ALA A 125 1.30 -19.96 13.82
CA ALA A 125 1.74 -21.28 14.22
C ALA A 125 1.91 -21.19 15.74
N SER A 126 1.19 -22.03 16.46
CA SER A 126 1.16 -22.06 17.91
C SER A 126 2.59 -22.13 18.43
N MET A 127 3.05 -21.10 19.15
CA MET A 127 3.95 -21.33 20.28
C MET A 127 3.13 -21.99 21.38
N ALA A 128 2.89 -23.28 21.19
CA ALA A 128 2.62 -24.20 22.27
C ALA A 128 3.98 -24.82 22.62
N THR A 129 4.64 -24.24 23.62
CA THR A 129 5.67 -24.94 24.37
C THR A 129 5.28 -24.78 25.82
N ARG A 130 4.66 -25.84 26.34
CA ARG A 130 4.80 -26.18 27.76
C ARG A 130 6.21 -26.69 27.99
#